data_AF-A0A8I0AIH3-F1
#
_entry.id   AF-A0A8I0AIH3-F1
#
_cell.length_a   1.000
_cell.length_b   1.000
_cell.length_c   1.000
_cell.angle_alpha   90.00
_cell.angle_beta   90.00
_cell.angle_gamma   90.00
#
_symmetry.space_group_name_H-M   'P 1'
#
loop_
_entity.id
_entity.type
_entity.pdbx_description
1 polymer ?
#
loop_
_entity_poly.entity_id
_entity_poly.type
_entity_poly.pdbx_seq_one_letter_code
_entity_poly.pdbx_strand_id
1 'polypeptide(L)'
;MYCRKDHLLYLDTADDSYERIPASSSMKPYKIAIFFSGVERTLAGSGYNLRVDECKSAAYDLMAFSGMSYGKYADAVLRQVPSEVFEQYKDRLPENFRKRAEHFYGESARVEAGVKAWREGDIETFGQLISQSGHSSIHLYESGSDELRTMYEIMNRTKGIYGGRFSGAGFKGCCMALIDPDYEEEIVQQVTKEYLSAFPKLEGKYSAYICESADGVVMK
;
A
#
# COMPACT_ATOMS: atom_id res chain seq x y z
N MET A 1 -15.87 10.65 2.84
CA MET A 1 -17.17 10.87 2.17
C MET A 1 -17.76 9.54 1.71
N TYR A 2 -17.02 8.73 0.94
CA TYR A 2 -17.54 7.49 0.36
C TYR A 2 -17.49 6.24 1.27
N CYS A 3 -16.76 6.30 2.39
CA CYS A 3 -16.60 5.15 3.28
C CYS A 3 -17.91 4.76 3.99
N ARG A 4 -18.05 3.48 4.32
CA ARG A 4 -19.12 2.93 5.15
C ARG A 4 -18.50 1.93 6.13
N LYS A 5 -18.98 1.90 7.37
CA LYS A 5 -18.58 0.90 8.35
C LYS A 5 -18.80 -0.52 7.80
N ASP A 6 -17.84 -1.40 8.06
CA ASP A 6 -17.74 -2.80 7.65
C ASP A 6 -17.67 -3.03 6.13
N HIS A 7 -17.24 -2.02 5.37
CA HIS A 7 -17.04 -2.12 3.92
C HIS A 7 -15.61 -1.70 3.52
N LEU A 8 -15.06 -2.42 2.55
CA LEU A 8 -13.91 -1.97 1.75
C LEU A 8 -14.40 -0.98 0.69
N LEU A 9 -13.70 0.13 0.50
CA LEU A 9 -13.95 1.05 -0.61
C LEU A 9 -13.05 0.66 -1.80
N TYR A 10 -13.66 0.28 -2.91
CA TYR A 10 -12.98 0.08 -4.19
C TYR A 10 -13.24 1.30 -5.07
N LEU A 11 -12.20 2.00 -5.51
CA LEU A 11 -12.28 3.30 -6.18
C LEU A 11 -11.44 3.28 -7.47
N ASP A 12 -12.05 3.65 -8.58
CA ASP A 12 -11.33 3.98 -9.81
C ASP A 12 -10.95 5.47 -9.78
N THR A 13 -9.66 5.75 -9.74
CA THR A 13 -9.14 7.12 -9.65
C THR A 13 -9.15 7.86 -10.99
N ALA A 14 -9.60 7.23 -12.08
CA ALA A 14 -9.72 7.90 -13.39
C ALA A 14 -11.01 8.71 -13.51
N ASP A 15 -12.11 8.24 -12.91
CA ASP A 15 -13.43 8.85 -13.02
C ASP A 15 -14.18 8.96 -11.67
N ASP A 16 -13.50 8.64 -10.57
CA ASP A 16 -14.03 8.59 -9.20
C ASP A 16 -15.21 7.61 -9.01
N SER A 17 -15.43 6.68 -9.94
CA SER A 17 -16.40 5.60 -9.75
C SER A 17 -15.96 4.67 -8.62
N TYR A 18 -16.91 4.20 -7.82
CA TYR A 18 -16.60 3.40 -6.64
C TYR A 18 -17.64 2.34 -6.31
N GLU A 19 -17.18 1.31 -5.61
CA GLU A 19 -17.99 0.28 -4.97
C GLU A 19 -17.66 0.20 -3.49
N ARG A 20 -18.68 -0.04 -2.66
CA ARG A 20 -18.52 -0.38 -1.25
C ARG A 20 -18.75 -1.87 -1.10
N ILE A 21 -17.70 -2.62 -0.81
CA ILE A 21 -17.73 -4.08 -0.75
C ILE A 21 -17.83 -4.49 0.73
N PRO A 22 -18.96 -5.02 1.20
CA PRO A 22 -19.09 -5.45 2.58
C PRO A 22 -18.07 -6.56 2.90
N ALA A 23 -17.62 -6.64 4.15
CA ALA A 23 -16.89 -7.81 4.61
C ALA A 23 -17.75 -9.07 4.40
N SER A 24 -17.15 -10.15 3.91
CA SER A 24 -17.85 -11.42 3.73
C SER A 24 -18.39 -11.95 5.05
N SER A 25 -19.56 -12.58 5.03
CA SER A 25 -20.11 -13.29 6.20
C SER A 25 -19.27 -14.50 6.62
N SER A 26 -18.43 -15.03 5.70
CA SER A 26 -17.45 -16.09 5.98
C SER A 26 -16.10 -15.57 6.48
N MET A 27 -15.92 -14.25 6.58
CA MET A 27 -14.64 -13.66 6.97
C MET A 27 -14.27 -14.09 8.39
N LYS A 28 -13.03 -14.56 8.59
CA LYS A 28 -12.49 -14.75 9.95
C LYS A 28 -12.50 -13.41 10.69
N PRO A 29 -12.62 -13.41 12.04
CA PRO A 29 -12.48 -12.21 12.82
C PRO A 29 -11.15 -11.50 12.51
N TYR A 30 -11.21 -10.18 12.36
CA TYR A 30 -10.03 -9.36 12.17
C TYR A 30 -10.22 -7.98 12.80
N LYS A 31 -9.11 -7.32 13.13
CA LYS A 31 -9.04 -5.89 13.46
C LYS A 31 -7.96 -5.21 12.64
N ILE A 32 -8.01 -3.88 12.60
CA ILE A 32 -7.00 -3.06 11.92
C ILE A 32 -6.08 -2.49 12.99
N ALA A 33 -4.81 -2.92 13.02
CA ALA A 33 -3.80 -2.31 13.85
C ALA A 33 -3.08 -1.21 13.08
N ILE A 34 -2.93 -0.04 13.70
CA ILE A 34 -2.17 1.10 13.18
C ILE A 34 -0.99 1.36 14.11
N PHE A 35 0.21 1.30 13.54
CA PHE A 35 1.46 1.57 14.25
C PHE A 35 2.06 2.85 13.70
N PHE A 36 2.07 3.92 14.49
CA PHE A 36 2.77 5.16 14.14
C PHE A 36 4.24 5.04 14.53
N SER A 37 5.13 5.23 13.57
CA SER A 37 6.58 5.14 13.77
C SER A 37 7.15 6.15 14.77
N GLY A 38 6.43 7.23 15.08
CA GLY A 38 7.00 8.37 15.82
C GLY A 38 7.74 9.36 14.94
N VAL A 39 7.77 9.14 13.62
CA VAL A 39 8.39 10.03 12.63
C VAL A 39 7.32 10.77 11.84
N GLU A 40 7.22 12.08 12.08
CA GLU A 40 6.22 12.95 11.45
C GLU A 40 6.53 13.30 10.00
N ARG A 41 5.47 13.51 9.23
CA ARG A 41 5.52 13.77 7.78
C ARG A 41 5.92 15.22 7.48
N THR A 42 6.81 15.37 6.52
CA THR A 42 6.86 16.55 5.64
C THR A 42 6.95 16.05 4.21
N LEU A 43 6.00 16.43 3.35
CA LEU A 43 5.98 16.02 1.92
C LEU A 43 7.05 16.74 1.11
N ALA A 44 7.25 18.03 1.42
CA ALA A 44 8.28 18.84 0.81
C ALA A 44 9.65 18.24 1.14
N GLY A 45 10.43 17.92 0.10
CA GLY A 45 11.74 17.25 0.23
C GLY A 45 11.69 15.72 0.31
N SER A 46 10.53 15.09 0.20
CA SER A 46 10.42 13.62 0.05
C SER A 46 10.66 13.17 -1.40
N GLY A 47 10.91 11.86 -1.59
CA GLY A 47 11.04 11.25 -2.91
C GLY A 47 9.73 11.14 -3.70
N TYR A 48 8.60 11.65 -3.19
CA TYR A 48 7.28 11.47 -3.80
C TYR A 48 7.18 12.01 -5.22
N ASN A 49 7.56 13.27 -5.45
CA ASN A 49 7.46 13.89 -6.78
C ASN A 49 8.39 13.19 -7.78
N LEU A 50 9.56 12.74 -7.33
CA LEU A 50 10.46 11.95 -8.17
C LEU A 50 9.79 10.65 -8.63
N ARG A 51 9.07 9.94 -7.75
CA ARG A 51 8.34 8.72 -8.13
C ARG A 51 7.24 9.00 -9.16
N VAL A 52 6.53 10.12 -9.00
CA VAL A 52 5.54 10.58 -10.00
C VAL A 52 6.21 10.79 -11.35
N ASP A 53 7.33 11.52 -11.39
CA ASP A 53 8.06 11.80 -12.64
C ASP A 53 8.64 10.53 -13.28
N GLU A 54 9.15 9.59 -12.48
CA GLU A 54 9.63 8.28 -12.96
C GLU A 54 8.50 7.46 -13.59
N CYS A 55 7.31 7.42 -12.99
CA CYS A 55 6.14 6.75 -13.56
C CYS A 55 5.67 7.41 -14.87
N LYS A 56 5.65 8.76 -14.93
CA LYS A 56 5.30 9.50 -16.15
C LYS A 56 6.28 9.23 -17.28
N SER A 57 7.58 9.25 -16.96
CA SER A 57 8.66 8.92 -17.90
C SER A 57 8.51 7.52 -18.45
N ALA A 58 8.29 6.52 -17.58
CA ALA A 58 8.05 5.14 -17.98
C ALA A 58 6.85 5.02 -18.94
N ALA A 59 5.72 5.67 -18.62
CA ALA A 59 4.54 5.64 -19.47
C ALA A 59 4.80 6.25 -20.86
N TYR A 60 5.45 7.41 -20.90
CA TYR A 60 5.76 8.12 -22.14
C TYR A 60 6.70 7.32 -23.05
N ASP A 61 7.76 6.74 -22.47
CA ASP A 61 8.71 5.90 -23.18
C ASP A 61 8.04 4.64 -23.75
N LEU A 62 7.20 3.96 -22.97
CA LEU A 62 6.48 2.77 -23.42
C LEU A 62 5.52 3.08 -24.60
N MET A 63 4.81 4.21 -24.55
CA MET A 63 3.96 4.65 -25.67
C MET A 63 4.79 4.92 -26.93
N ALA A 64 5.94 5.57 -26.78
CA ALA A 64 6.84 5.84 -27.90
C ALA A 64 7.46 4.55 -28.47
N PHE A 65 7.89 3.62 -27.62
CA PHE A 65 8.50 2.35 -28.02
C PHE A 65 7.54 1.44 -28.78
N SER A 66 6.25 1.50 -28.42
CA SER A 66 5.19 0.69 -29.01
C SER A 66 4.49 1.34 -30.21
N GLY A 67 4.81 2.60 -30.52
CA GLY A 67 4.15 3.34 -31.59
C GLY A 67 2.69 3.68 -31.30
N MET A 68 2.27 3.66 -30.03
CA MET A 68 0.95 4.12 -29.62
C MET A 68 0.80 5.63 -29.90
N SER A 69 -0.44 6.09 -30.08
CA SER A 69 -0.71 7.54 -30.08
C SER A 69 -0.58 8.06 -28.64
N TYR A 70 0.17 9.15 -28.44
CA TYR A 70 0.34 9.79 -27.14
C TYR A 70 0.35 11.31 -27.24
N GLY A 71 -0.09 11.95 -26.15
CA GLY A 71 -0.25 13.40 -26.05
C GLY A 71 0.98 14.08 -25.45
N LYS A 72 0.72 15.11 -24.63
CA LYS A 72 1.77 15.82 -23.91
C LYS A 72 2.31 14.96 -22.77
N TYR A 73 3.60 15.08 -22.51
CA TYR A 73 4.27 14.41 -21.38
C TYR A 73 3.55 14.63 -20.04
N ALA A 74 3.02 15.83 -19.80
CA ALA A 74 2.34 16.17 -18.55
C ALA A 74 1.12 15.26 -18.24
N ASP A 75 0.49 14.71 -19.28
CA ASP A 75 -0.74 13.92 -19.21
C ASP A 75 -0.47 12.39 -19.24
N ALA A 76 0.79 11.99 -19.40
CA ALA A 76 1.19 10.58 -19.49
C ALA A 76 1.04 9.89 -18.13
N VAL A 77 0.35 8.76 -18.10
CA VAL A 77 0.22 7.91 -16.91
C VAL A 77 0.27 6.44 -17.30
N LEU A 78 0.82 5.59 -16.43
CA LEU A 78 0.99 4.16 -16.71
C LEU A 78 -0.33 3.43 -17.01
N ARG A 79 -1.45 3.90 -16.46
CA ARG A 79 -2.80 3.35 -16.74
C ARG A 79 -3.17 3.39 -18.22
N GLN A 80 -2.66 4.37 -18.98
CA GLN A 80 -2.93 4.50 -20.42
C GLN A 80 -2.16 3.47 -21.26
N VAL A 81 -1.18 2.77 -20.68
CA VAL A 81 -0.35 1.78 -21.36
C VAL A 81 -0.81 0.38 -20.96
N PRO A 82 -1.24 -0.47 -21.92
CA PRO A 82 -1.60 -1.85 -21.63
C PRO A 82 -0.45 -2.64 -20.99
N SER A 83 -0.76 -3.57 -20.08
CA SER A 83 0.24 -4.42 -19.43
C SER A 83 1.09 -5.22 -20.41
N GLU A 84 0.52 -5.62 -21.55
CA GLU A 84 1.22 -6.37 -22.59
C GLU A 84 2.29 -5.51 -23.28
N VAL A 85 2.00 -4.22 -23.46
CA VAL A 85 2.98 -3.25 -23.99
C VAL A 85 4.11 -3.07 -22.99
N PHE A 86 3.78 -2.94 -21.70
CA PHE A 86 4.80 -2.92 -20.66
C PHE A 86 5.69 -4.17 -20.70
N GLU A 87 5.11 -5.37 -20.66
CA GLU A 87 5.87 -6.62 -20.68
C GLU A 87 6.77 -6.76 -21.92
N GLN A 88 6.29 -6.32 -23.09
CA GLN A 88 7.06 -6.37 -24.33
C GLN A 88 8.26 -5.42 -24.35
N TYR A 89 8.13 -4.23 -23.73
CA TYR A 89 9.11 -3.15 -23.89
C TYR A 89 9.84 -2.76 -22.59
N LYS A 90 9.52 -3.38 -21.44
CA LYS A 90 10.08 -3.02 -20.13
C LYS A 90 11.60 -3.02 -20.09
N ASP A 91 12.26 -3.94 -20.80
CA ASP A 91 13.73 -4.05 -20.81
C ASP A 91 14.43 -2.91 -21.56
N ARG A 92 13.67 -2.07 -22.28
CA ARG A 92 14.18 -0.84 -22.90
C ARG A 92 14.13 0.37 -21.97
N LEU A 93 13.37 0.28 -20.86
CA LEU A 93 13.30 1.35 -19.88
C LEU A 93 14.58 1.42 -19.06
N PRO A 94 15.01 2.63 -18.62
CA PRO A 94 15.95 2.77 -17.51
C PRO A 94 15.49 1.94 -16.30
N GLU A 95 16.44 1.38 -15.55
CA GLU A 95 16.14 0.41 -14.47
C GLU A 95 15.15 0.97 -13.45
N ASN A 96 15.32 2.22 -13.03
CA ASN A 96 14.44 2.87 -12.07
C ASN A 96 13.01 3.03 -12.64
N PHE A 97 12.86 3.42 -13.90
CA PHE A 97 11.56 3.55 -14.57
C PHE A 97 10.87 2.19 -14.69
N ARG A 98 11.62 1.16 -15.08
CA ARG A 98 11.14 -0.23 -15.12
C ARG A 98 10.63 -0.66 -13.76
N LYS A 99 11.41 -0.48 -12.69
CA LYS A 99 10.99 -0.82 -11.32
C LYS A 99 9.70 -0.11 -10.90
N ARG A 100 9.53 1.18 -11.25
CA ARG A 100 8.27 1.90 -10.93
C ARG A 100 7.08 1.36 -11.70
N ALA A 101 7.26 1.03 -12.97
CA ALA A 101 6.23 0.41 -13.78
C ALA A 101 5.87 -1.00 -13.27
N GLU A 102 6.87 -1.83 -12.92
CA GLU A 102 6.66 -3.15 -12.29
C GLU A 102 5.85 -3.04 -10.99
N HIS A 103 6.18 -2.05 -10.15
CA HIS A 103 5.38 -1.77 -8.96
C HIS A 103 3.93 -1.43 -9.31
N PHE A 104 3.71 -0.52 -10.26
CA PHE A 104 2.37 -0.08 -10.66
C PHE A 104 1.51 -1.24 -11.17
N TYR A 105 1.97 -1.98 -12.19
CA TYR A 105 1.19 -3.09 -12.76
C TYR A 105 0.98 -4.21 -11.75
N GLY A 106 2.00 -4.51 -10.93
CA GLY A 106 1.89 -5.48 -9.86
C GLY A 106 0.89 -5.05 -8.78
N GLU A 107 0.84 -3.76 -8.43
CA GLU A 107 -0.14 -3.23 -7.46
C GLU A 107 -1.55 -3.26 -8.01
N SER A 108 -1.76 -2.88 -9.29
CA SER A 108 -3.06 -3.00 -9.95
C SER A 108 -3.58 -4.45 -9.92
N ALA A 109 -2.72 -5.42 -10.23
CA ALA A 109 -3.09 -6.83 -10.15
C ALA A 109 -3.41 -7.29 -8.71
N ARG A 110 -2.65 -6.81 -7.71
CA ARG A 110 -2.91 -7.11 -6.29
C ARG A 110 -4.23 -6.51 -5.79
N VAL A 111 -4.63 -5.34 -6.29
CA VAL A 111 -5.93 -4.73 -5.95
C VAL A 111 -7.08 -5.62 -6.43
N GLU A 112 -7.04 -6.07 -7.69
CA GLU A 112 -8.07 -6.98 -8.23
C GLU A 112 -8.12 -8.31 -7.50
N ALA A 113 -6.95 -8.91 -7.24
CA ALA A 113 -6.84 -10.14 -6.45
C ALA A 113 -7.35 -9.95 -5.01
N GLY A 114 -7.07 -8.80 -4.40
CA GLY A 114 -7.50 -8.45 -3.06
C GLY A 114 -9.02 -8.27 -2.96
N VAL A 115 -9.63 -7.60 -3.95
CA VAL A 115 -11.09 -7.49 -4.05
C VAL A 115 -11.74 -8.88 -4.10
N LYS A 116 -11.18 -9.80 -4.90
CA LYS A 116 -11.66 -11.17 -4.97
C LYS A 116 -11.55 -11.89 -3.62
N ALA A 117 -10.37 -11.89 -3.00
CA ALA A 117 -10.13 -12.54 -1.71
C ALA A 117 -11.06 -11.98 -0.61
N TRP A 118 -11.27 -10.66 -0.60
CA TRP A 118 -12.18 -9.99 0.34
C TRP A 118 -13.62 -10.47 0.20
N ARG A 119 -14.12 -10.61 -1.03
CA ARG A 119 -15.48 -11.11 -1.30
C ARG A 119 -15.66 -12.58 -0.89
N GLU A 120 -14.61 -13.38 -1.04
CA GLU A 120 -14.62 -14.80 -0.67
C GLU A 120 -14.45 -15.03 0.84
N GLY A 121 -14.10 -13.98 1.60
CA GLY A 121 -13.81 -14.06 3.03
C GLY A 121 -12.43 -14.64 3.35
N ASP A 122 -11.54 -14.68 2.36
CA ASP A 122 -10.18 -15.18 2.50
C ASP A 122 -9.24 -14.08 3.01
N ILE A 123 -9.33 -13.81 4.32
CA ILE A 123 -8.50 -12.80 4.99
C ILE A 123 -7.00 -13.13 4.93
N GLU A 124 -6.65 -14.42 4.84
CA GLU A 124 -5.26 -14.88 4.80
C GLU A 124 -4.62 -14.46 3.48
N THR A 125 -5.28 -14.76 2.36
CA THR A 125 -4.83 -14.33 1.04
C THR A 125 -4.84 -12.80 0.94
N PHE A 126 -5.87 -12.14 1.46
CA PHE A 126 -5.94 -10.67 1.47
C PHE A 126 -4.76 -10.05 2.25
N GLY A 127 -4.45 -10.59 3.44
CA GLY A 127 -3.30 -10.18 4.24
C GLY A 127 -1.97 -10.42 3.52
N GLN A 128 -1.77 -11.59 2.90
CA GLN A 128 -0.58 -11.88 2.11
C GLN A 128 -0.38 -10.88 0.97
N LEU A 129 -1.46 -10.50 0.28
CA LEU A 129 -1.42 -9.48 -0.78
C LEU A 129 -1.02 -8.09 -0.23
N ILE A 130 -1.48 -7.71 0.96
CA ILE A 130 -1.05 -6.48 1.66
C ILE A 130 0.47 -6.53 1.93
N SER A 131 0.97 -7.66 2.44
CA SER A 131 2.39 -7.84 2.73
C SER A 131 3.25 -7.81 1.47
N GLN A 132 2.81 -8.45 0.38
CA GLN A 132 3.47 -8.39 -0.93
C GLN A 132 3.49 -6.97 -1.50
N SER A 133 2.42 -6.22 -1.28
CA SER A 133 2.36 -4.81 -1.66
C SER A 133 3.37 -3.97 -0.87
N GLY A 134 3.53 -4.22 0.43
CA GLY A 134 4.59 -3.61 1.25
C GLY A 134 5.98 -3.92 0.72
N HIS A 135 6.26 -5.19 0.37
CA HIS A 135 7.52 -5.61 -0.24
C HIS A 135 7.79 -4.86 -1.55
N SER A 136 6.79 -4.81 -2.44
CA SER A 136 6.88 -4.07 -3.70
C SER A 136 7.14 -2.57 -3.48
N SER A 137 6.51 -1.97 -2.47
CA SER A 137 6.72 -0.56 -2.11
C SER A 137 8.16 -0.28 -1.65
N ILE A 138 8.81 -1.24 -1.00
CA ILE A 138 10.20 -1.13 -0.51
C ILE A 138 11.21 -1.37 -1.63
N HIS A 139 11.03 -2.42 -2.43
CA HIS A 139 12.08 -2.88 -3.35
C HIS A 139 11.90 -2.41 -4.79
N LEU A 140 10.65 -2.24 -5.25
CA LEU A 140 10.36 -1.77 -6.61
C LEU A 140 10.03 -0.28 -6.61
N TYR A 141 9.22 0.18 -5.67
CA TYR A 141 8.91 1.60 -5.54
C TYR A 141 9.94 2.39 -4.73
N GLU A 142 10.87 1.70 -4.06
CA GLU A 142 11.95 2.32 -3.25
C GLU A 142 11.44 3.48 -2.38
N SER A 143 10.36 3.18 -1.66
CA SER A 143 9.76 4.01 -0.63
C SER A 143 9.94 3.34 0.75
N GLY A 144 9.77 4.11 1.82
CA GLY A 144 9.97 3.66 3.19
C GLY A 144 11.19 4.33 3.80
N SER A 145 11.03 4.92 4.99
CA SER A 145 12.17 5.20 5.87
C SER A 145 12.66 3.91 6.53
N ASP A 146 13.81 3.96 7.17
CA ASP A 146 14.33 2.83 7.96
C ASP A 146 13.31 2.37 9.01
N GLU A 147 12.64 3.32 9.67
CA GLU A 147 11.61 3.05 10.66
C GLU A 147 10.43 2.26 10.09
N LEU A 148 9.91 2.68 8.93
CA LEU A 148 8.78 2.00 8.29
C LEU A 148 9.17 0.61 7.78
N ARG A 149 10.39 0.46 7.25
CA ARG A 149 10.91 -0.82 6.76
C ARG A 149 11.11 -1.81 7.90
N THR A 150 11.74 -1.40 8.99
CA THR A 150 11.89 -2.23 10.19
C THR A 150 10.55 -2.59 10.80
N MET A 151 9.60 -1.64 10.89
CA MET A 151 8.26 -1.94 11.38
C MET A 151 7.51 -2.93 10.48
N TYR A 152 7.64 -2.79 9.15
CA TYR A 152 7.14 -3.77 8.19
C TYR A 152 7.72 -5.18 8.42
N GLU A 153 9.04 -5.30 8.59
CA GLU A 153 9.68 -6.59 8.84
C GLU A 153 9.20 -7.24 10.15
N ILE A 154 9.10 -6.45 11.23
CA ILE A 154 8.58 -6.91 12.52
C ILE A 154 7.14 -7.41 12.39
N MET A 155 6.26 -6.65 11.73
CA MET A 155 4.87 -7.07 11.54
C MET A 155 4.78 -8.38 10.77
N ASN A 156 5.53 -8.55 9.68
CA ASN A 156 5.43 -9.74 8.82
C ASN A 156 5.94 -11.03 9.47
N ARG A 157 6.70 -10.94 10.55
CA ARG A 157 7.13 -12.12 11.34
C ARG A 157 6.34 -12.31 12.63
N THR A 158 5.47 -11.37 12.99
CA THR A 158 4.70 -11.42 14.24
C THR A 158 3.50 -12.34 14.05
N LYS A 159 3.35 -13.32 14.95
CA LYS A 159 2.22 -14.26 14.93
C LYS A 159 0.90 -13.53 15.14
N GLY A 160 -0.14 -13.95 14.41
CA GLY A 160 -1.48 -13.35 14.49
C GLY A 160 -1.67 -12.13 13.58
N ILE A 161 -0.64 -11.70 12.84
CA ILE A 161 -0.80 -10.71 11.77
C ILE A 161 -1.08 -11.45 10.44
N TYR A 162 -2.25 -11.22 9.85
CA TYR A 162 -2.59 -11.74 8.52
C TYR A 162 -1.75 -11.08 7.43
N GLY A 163 -1.43 -9.79 7.61
CA GLY A 163 -0.52 -9.05 6.75
C GLY A 163 -0.47 -7.57 7.08
N GLY A 164 0.59 -6.89 6.65
CA GLY A 164 0.82 -5.48 6.97
C GLY A 164 1.78 -4.76 6.04
N ARG A 165 1.58 -3.45 5.91
CA ARG A 165 2.39 -2.53 5.09
C ARG A 165 2.40 -1.13 5.67
N PHE A 166 3.35 -0.29 5.25
CA PHE A 166 3.18 1.15 5.47
C PHE A 166 2.07 1.73 4.60
N SER A 167 1.38 2.74 5.13
CA SER A 167 0.25 3.41 4.49
C SER A 167 0.56 4.87 4.16
N GLY A 168 -0.14 5.42 3.17
CA GLY A 168 0.06 6.78 2.68
C GLY A 168 1.23 6.90 1.70
N ALA A 169 1.87 8.07 1.66
CA ALA A 169 2.97 8.35 0.71
C ALA A 169 4.22 7.47 0.92
N GLY A 170 4.26 6.69 2.00
CA GLY A 170 5.28 5.66 2.22
C GLY A 170 6.64 6.15 2.67
N PHE A 171 6.86 7.44 2.91
CA PHE A 171 8.19 7.94 3.33
C PHE A 171 8.38 8.04 4.84
N LYS A 172 7.31 8.32 5.60
CA LYS A 172 7.25 8.46 7.07
C LYS A 172 5.80 8.20 7.51
N GLY A 173 5.54 8.09 8.81
CA GLY A 173 4.18 7.98 9.34
C GLY A 173 3.84 6.59 9.88
N CYS A 174 2.80 5.97 9.35
CA CYS A 174 2.19 4.80 9.95
C CYS A 174 2.33 3.53 9.09
N CYS A 175 2.42 2.41 9.79
CA CYS A 175 2.12 1.09 9.27
C CYS A 175 0.70 0.68 9.65
N MET A 176 0.08 -0.12 8.80
CA MET A 176 -1.17 -0.79 9.07
C MET A 176 -0.99 -2.30 8.95
N ALA A 177 -1.70 -3.04 9.79
CA ALA A 177 -1.79 -4.49 9.73
C ALA A 177 -3.22 -4.96 9.95
N LEU A 178 -3.57 -6.06 9.29
CA LEU A 178 -4.76 -6.85 9.62
C LEU A 178 -4.35 -7.92 10.62
N ILE A 179 -5.02 -7.95 11.76
CA ILE A 179 -4.66 -8.81 12.88
C ILE A 179 -5.81 -9.74 13.27
N ASP A 180 -5.46 -10.93 13.72
CA ASP A 180 -6.32 -11.83 14.45
C ASP A 180 -6.56 -11.24 15.85
N PRO A 181 -7.83 -10.98 16.24
CA PRO A 181 -8.16 -10.40 17.54
C PRO A 181 -7.69 -11.25 18.73
N ASP A 182 -7.53 -12.56 18.54
CA ASP A 182 -7.07 -13.48 19.61
C ASP A 182 -5.61 -13.25 20.00
N TYR A 183 -4.84 -12.50 19.19
CA TYR A 183 -3.44 -12.17 19.42
C TYR A 183 -3.20 -10.68 19.64
N GLU A 184 -4.25 -9.87 19.84
CA GLU A 184 -4.16 -8.40 19.87
C GLU A 184 -3.13 -7.89 20.90
N GLU A 185 -3.19 -8.38 22.14
CA GLU A 185 -2.30 -7.92 23.21
C GLU A 185 -0.85 -8.33 22.92
N GLU A 186 -0.62 -9.58 22.51
CA GLU A 186 0.70 -10.10 22.17
C GLU A 186 1.31 -9.35 20.98
N ILE A 187 0.52 -9.06 19.95
CA ILE A 187 0.96 -8.32 18.76
C ILE A 187 1.41 -6.92 19.19
N VAL A 188 0.58 -6.18 19.92
CA VAL A 188 0.92 -4.81 20.33
C VAL A 188 2.16 -4.82 21.21
N GLN A 189 2.28 -5.74 22.16
CA GLN A 189 3.46 -5.85 23.01
C GLN A 189 4.74 -6.21 22.22
N GLN A 190 4.67 -7.22 21.36
CA GLN A 190 5.82 -7.70 20.59
C GLN A 190 6.30 -6.64 19.60
N VAL A 191 5.40 -6.09 18.78
CA VAL A 191 5.74 -5.07 17.79
C VAL A 191 6.33 -3.84 18.47
N THR A 192 5.72 -3.37 19.57
CA THR A 192 6.22 -2.22 20.33
C THR A 192 7.62 -2.47 20.88
N LYS A 193 7.83 -3.62 21.54
CA LYS A 193 9.12 -3.98 22.14
C LYS A 193 10.22 -4.07 21.09
N GLU A 194 9.98 -4.80 20.00
CA GLU A 194 10.99 -4.97 18.96
C GLU A 194 11.29 -3.65 18.24
N TYR A 195 10.26 -2.85 17.95
CA TYR A 195 10.43 -1.58 17.27
C TYR A 195 11.19 -0.56 18.12
N LEU A 196 10.82 -0.39 19.40
CA LEU A 196 11.54 0.52 20.30
C LEU A 196 12.93 0.01 20.66
N SER A 197 13.19 -1.30 20.60
CA SER A 197 14.56 -1.82 20.69
C SER A 197 15.42 -1.40 19.49
N ALA A 198 14.85 -1.33 18.29
CA ALA A 198 15.55 -0.86 17.08
C ALA A 198 15.69 0.66 17.06
N PHE A 199 14.70 1.40 17.57
CA PHE A 199 14.69 2.87 17.62
C PHE A 199 14.37 3.43 19.01
N PRO A 200 15.28 3.30 20.01
CA PRO A 200 14.99 3.72 21.39
C PRO A 200 14.66 5.21 21.53
N LYS A 201 15.19 6.06 20.64
CA LYS A 201 14.94 7.51 20.63
C LYS A 201 13.50 7.90 20.26
N LEU A 202 12.70 6.94 19.78
CA LEU A 202 11.30 7.13 19.42
C LEU A 202 10.34 6.73 20.54
N GLU A 203 10.86 6.32 21.70
CA GLU A 203 10.06 6.16 22.92
C GLU A 203 9.34 7.47 23.27
N GLY A 204 8.06 7.36 23.61
CA GLY A 204 7.16 8.51 23.83
C GLY A 204 6.65 9.19 22.54
N LYS A 205 7.17 8.84 21.35
CA LYS A 205 6.64 9.30 20.06
C LYS A 205 5.91 8.20 19.29
N TYR A 206 6.37 6.96 19.41
CA TYR A 206 5.69 5.79 18.88
C TYR A 206 4.33 5.61 19.56
N SER A 207 3.35 5.12 18.80
CA SER A 207 2.04 4.74 19.32
C SER A 207 1.41 3.63 18.49
N ALA A 208 0.68 2.74 19.14
CA ALA A 208 -0.12 1.69 18.51
C ALA A 208 -1.61 1.91 18.81
N TYR A 209 -2.45 1.68 17.80
CA TYR A 209 -3.90 1.82 17.92
C TYR A 209 -4.58 0.63 17.27
N ILE A 210 -5.62 0.12 17.93
CA ILE A 210 -6.52 -0.86 17.35
C ILE A 210 -7.76 -0.13 16.88
N CYS A 211 -8.08 -0.30 15.61
CA CYS A 211 -9.10 0.45 14.90
C CYS A 211 -10.13 -0.49 14.26
N GLU A 212 -11.31 0.07 14.05
CA GLU A 212 -12.37 -0.51 13.23
C GLU A 212 -12.59 0.35 11.98
N SER A 213 -13.25 -0.22 10.98
CA SER A 213 -13.78 0.55 9.88
C SER A 213 -14.88 1.51 10.37
N ALA A 214 -15.07 2.62 9.65
CA ALA A 214 -15.99 3.68 10.05
C ALA A 214 -16.73 4.28 8.85
N ASP A 215 -17.87 4.90 9.13
CA ASP A 215 -18.59 5.69 8.13
C ASP A 215 -17.81 6.93 7.71
N GLY A 216 -17.98 7.32 6.44
CA GLY A 216 -17.43 8.56 5.93
C GLY A 216 -18.10 9.79 6.55
N VAL A 217 -17.42 10.94 6.45
CA VAL A 217 -18.00 12.22 6.88
C VAL A 217 -19.37 12.46 6.22
N VAL A 218 -20.35 12.81 7.05
CA VAL A 218 -21.68 13.27 6.63
C VAL A 218 -21.67 14.79 6.74
N MET A 219 -21.75 15.49 5.62
CA MET A 219 -22.00 16.94 5.65
C MET A 219 -23.46 17.14 6.07
N LYS A 220 -23.65 17.85 7.20
CA LYS A 220 -24.96 18.32 7.65
C LYS A 220 -25.29 19.64 6.98
#